data_AF-A0A5D3A364-F1
#
_entry.id   AF-A0A5D3A364-F1
#
_cell.length_a   1.000
_cell.length_b   1.000
_cell.length_c   1.000
_cell.angle_alpha   90.00
_cell.angle_beta   90.00
_cell.angle_gamma   90.00
#
_symmetry.space_group_name_H-M   'P 1'
#
loop_
_entity.id
_entity.type
_entity.pdbx_description
1 polymer ?
#
loop_
_entity_poly.entity_id
_entity_poly.type
_entity_poly.pdbx_seq_one_letter_code
_entity_poly.pdbx_strand_id
1 'polypeptide(L)'
;MSGTWCFDSKSGVVRLVEKPKGKVLVYIPSNKVITSYDILETILLSLGWERYYGGEPDLFQFHQRSSIHLISIPKDFTKFKSIHIYDIVVKNPNMFRVIDK
;
A
#
# COMPACT_ATOMS: atom_id res chain seq x y z
N MET A 1 -8.33 5.88 19.85
CA MET A 1 -8.25 4.51 20.39
C MET A 1 -8.79 3.55 19.34
N SER A 2 -7.96 2.69 18.73
CA SER A 2 -8.38 1.71 17.72
C SER A 2 -7.80 0.36 18.10
N GLY A 3 -8.65 -0.55 18.57
CA GLY A 3 -8.29 -1.91 18.98
C GLY A 3 -9.53 -2.80 18.92
N THR A 4 -9.33 -4.10 18.76
CA THR A 4 -10.41 -5.08 18.82
C THR A 4 -10.40 -5.69 20.21
N TRP A 5 -11.55 -5.71 20.89
CA TRP A 5 -11.70 -6.42 22.15
C TRP A 5 -11.76 -7.92 21.86
N CYS A 6 -10.80 -8.67 22.40
CA CYS A 6 -10.73 -10.13 22.28
C CYS A 6 -11.00 -10.76 23.64
N PHE A 7 -11.90 -11.73 23.68
CA PHE A 7 -12.17 -12.53 24.87
C PHE A 7 -11.25 -13.76 24.88
N ASP A 8 -10.45 -13.90 25.93
CA ASP A 8 -9.65 -15.10 26.16
C ASP A 8 -10.49 -16.12 26.93
N SER A 9 -10.90 -17.19 26.25
CA SER A 9 -11.75 -18.24 26.82
C SER A 9 -11.06 -19.08 27.91
N LYS A 10 -9.74 -19.03 28.03
CA LYS A 10 -8.99 -19.75 29.07
C LYS A 10 -8.85 -18.95 30.35
N SER A 11 -8.67 -17.63 30.25
CA SER A 11 -8.52 -16.74 31.41
C SER A 11 -9.80 -16.01 31.80
N GLY A 12 -10.83 -16.00 30.93
CA GLY A 12 -12.09 -15.28 31.15
C GLY A 12 -11.93 -13.76 31.06
N VAL A 13 -10.77 -13.26 30.62
CA VAL A 13 -10.45 -11.83 30.58
C VAL A 13 -10.66 -11.28 29.18
N VAL A 14 -11.32 -10.13 29.11
CA VAL A 14 -11.44 -9.32 27.90
C VAL A 14 -10.20 -8.43 27.78
N ARG A 15 -9.42 -8.60 26.71
CA ARG A 15 -8.21 -7.81 26.44
C ARG A 15 -8.41 -6.95 25.19
N LEU A 16 -7.99 -5.69 25.26
CA LEU A 16 -7.91 -4.83 24.08
C LEU A 16 -6.65 -5.24 23.30
N VAL A 17 -6.83 -5.82 22.11
CA VAL A 17 -5.73 -6.08 21.20
C VAL A 17 -5.54 -4.83 20.35
N GLU A 18 -4.41 -4.15 20.53
CA GLU A 18 -4.06 -3.01 19.68
C GLU A 18 -3.96 -3.47 18.23
N LYS A 19 -4.62 -2.76 17.32
CA LYS A 19 -4.40 -3.00 15.90
C LYS A 19 -3.01 -2.48 15.53
N PRO A 20 -2.22 -3.23 14.75
CA PRO A 20 -0.94 -2.75 14.22
C PRO A 20 -1.13 -1.37 13.58
N LYS A 21 -0.30 -0.41 13.99
CA LYS A 21 -0.50 1.03 13.72
C LYS A 21 -0.12 1.45 12.30
N GLY A 22 0.13 0.50 11.41
CA GLY A 22 0.46 0.78 10.02
C GLY A 22 0.27 -0.44 9.13
N LYS A 23 0.05 -0.15 7.85
CA LYS A 23 0.11 -1.16 6.78
C LYS A 23 1.37 -0.89 5.98
N VAL A 24 2.04 -1.95 5.58
CA VAL A 24 3.27 -1.88 4.79
C VAL A 24 3.07 -2.59 3.47
N LEU A 25 3.49 -1.95 2.39
CA LEU A 25 3.49 -2.53 1.05
C LEU A 25 4.79 -3.33 0.85
N VAL A 26 4.65 -4.58 0.40
CA VAL A 26 5.78 -5.48 0.15
C VAL A 26 5.74 -5.95 -1.30
N TYR A 27 6.85 -5.84 -2.00
CA TYR A 27 7.05 -6.44 -3.32
C TYR A 27 7.37 -7.92 -3.16
N ILE A 28 6.51 -8.77 -3.74
CA ILE A 28 6.52 -10.22 -3.52
C ILE A 28 7.79 -10.88 -4.09
N PRO A 29 8.19 -10.64 -5.35
CA PRO A 29 9.31 -11.38 -5.96
C PRO A 29 10.64 -11.28 -5.21
N SER A 30 10.92 -10.14 -4.58
CA SER A 30 12.15 -9.94 -3.79
C SER A 30 11.91 -9.85 -2.29
N ASN A 31 10.67 -10.09 -1.84
CA ASN A 31 10.21 -9.87 -0.46
C ASN A 31 10.65 -8.52 0.14
N LYS A 32 10.72 -7.47 -0.68
CA LYS A 32 11.26 -6.16 -0.28
C LYS A 32 10.14 -5.25 0.22
N VAL A 33 10.34 -4.67 1.39
CA VAL A 33 9.45 -3.64 1.94
C VAL A 33 9.64 -2.34 1.14
N ILE A 34 8.54 -1.74 0.70
CA ILE A 34 8.53 -0.44 0.02
C ILE A 34 8.57 0.66 1.08
N THR A 35 9.70 1.35 1.18
CA THR A 35 9.94 2.40 2.17
C THR A 35 9.95 3.82 1.60
N SER A 36 10.05 3.97 0.27
CA SER A 36 10.03 5.27 -0.42
C SER A 36 9.33 5.18 -1.77
N TYR A 37 8.96 6.35 -2.31
CA TYR A 37 8.39 6.44 -3.65
C TYR A 37 9.38 6.11 -4.75
N ASP A 38 10.69 6.35 -4.58
CA ASP A 38 11.69 5.98 -5.59
C ASP A 38 11.76 4.46 -5.79
N ILE A 39 11.68 3.70 -4.70
CA ILE A 39 11.64 2.23 -4.74
C ILE A 39 10.34 1.77 -5.40
N LEU A 40 9.20 2.35 -5.03
CA LEU A 40 7.90 2.02 -5.62
C LEU A 40 7.90 2.31 -7.13
N GLU A 41 8.37 3.47 -7.53
CA GLU A 41 8.45 3.93 -8.92
C GLU A 41 9.34 3.01 -9.75
N THR A 42 10.54 2.68 -9.28
CA THR A 42 11.44 1.75 -9.96
C THR A 42 10.76 0.40 -10.22
N ILE A 43 10.03 -0.14 -9.24
CA ILE A 43 9.33 -1.41 -9.39
C ILE A 43 8.16 -1.25 -10.36
N LEU A 44 7.31 -0.23 -10.21
CA LEU A 44 6.18 0.00 -11.11
C LEU A 44 6.65 0.16 -12.56
N LEU A 45 7.74 0.89 -12.82
CA LEU A 45 8.36 1.01 -14.13
C LEU A 45 8.77 -0.37 -14.70
N SER A 46 9.37 -1.23 -13.87
CA SER A 46 9.73 -2.60 -14.28
C SER A 46 8.51 -3.49 -14.60
N LEU A 47 7.33 -3.14 -14.08
CA LEU A 47 6.06 -3.83 -14.34
C LEU A 47 5.27 -3.21 -15.50
N GLY A 48 5.86 -2.26 -16.24
CA GLY A 48 5.23 -1.63 -17.40
C GLY A 48 4.27 -0.48 -17.06
N TRP A 49 4.38 0.08 -15.85
CA TRP A 49 3.75 1.35 -15.53
C TRP A 49 4.63 2.50 -15.97
N GLU A 50 4.02 3.64 -16.26
CA GLU A 50 4.70 4.84 -16.72
C GLU A 50 4.18 6.06 -16.00
N ARG A 51 5.06 7.05 -15.81
CA ARG A 51 4.65 8.32 -15.21
C ARG A 51 3.65 9.05 -16.09
N TYR A 52 2.52 9.40 -15.48
CA TYR A 52 1.50 10.22 -16.09
C TYR A 52 1.56 11.63 -15.48
N TYR A 53 1.87 12.62 -16.32
CA TYR A 53 2.01 14.03 -15.90
C TYR A 53 0.77 14.88 -16.21
N GLY A 54 -0.23 14.33 -16.91
CA GLY A 54 -1.41 15.07 -17.36
C GLY A 54 -2.56 15.12 -16.36
N GLY A 55 -2.31 14.91 -15.07
CA GLY A 55 -3.36 14.95 -14.05
C GLY A 55 -3.05 15.88 -12.90
N GLU A 56 -3.63 15.61 -11.73
CA GLU A 56 -3.63 16.52 -10.58
C GLU A 56 -2.18 16.85 -10.14
N PRO A 57 -1.83 18.14 -9.96
CA PRO A 57 -0.46 18.57 -9.68
C PRO A 57 0.09 18.04 -8.35
N ASP A 58 -0.78 17.71 -7.40
CA ASP A 58 -0.43 17.20 -6.08
C ASP A 58 -0.28 15.67 -6.03
N LEU A 59 -0.54 14.99 -7.16
CA LEU A 59 -0.49 13.55 -7.26
C LEU A 59 0.70 13.09 -8.10
N PHE A 60 1.24 11.96 -7.68
CA PHE A 60 2.08 11.10 -8.45
C PHE A 60 1.21 10.04 -9.10
N GLN A 61 1.02 10.14 -10.41
CA GLN A 61 0.20 9.20 -11.16
C GLN A 61 1.04 8.28 -12.04
N PHE A 62 0.55 7.05 -12.19
CA PHE A 62 1.14 6.05 -13.05
C PHE A 62 0.05 5.43 -13.90
N HIS A 63 0.27 5.33 -15.20
CA HIS A 63 -0.62 4.63 -16.12
C HIS A 63 0.05 3.32 -16.56
N GLN A 64 -0.72 2.27 -16.79
CA GLN A 64 -0.19 1.02 -17.33
C GLN A 64 -0.42 0.98 -18.83
N ARG A 65 0.63 0.89 -19.65
CA ARG A 65 0.51 1.02 -21.12
C ARG A 65 -0.48 0.04 -21.74
N SER A 66 -0.60 -1.15 -21.18
CA SER A 66 -1.45 -2.24 -21.69
C SER A 66 -2.86 -2.27 -21.10
N SER A 67 -3.23 -1.33 -20.24
CA SER A 67 -4.54 -1.32 -19.58
C SER A 67 -5.06 0.10 -19.33
N ILE A 68 -6.31 0.21 -18.87
CA ILE A 68 -6.91 1.50 -18.46
C ILE A 68 -6.56 1.86 -17.01
N HIS A 69 -5.69 1.11 -16.34
CA HIS A 69 -5.42 1.30 -14.93
C HIS A 69 -4.54 2.53 -14.68
N LEU A 70 -4.91 3.30 -13.65
CA LEU A 70 -4.21 4.49 -13.21
C LEU A 70 -3.98 4.42 -11.70
N ILE A 71 -2.74 4.31 -11.23
CA ILE A 71 -2.41 4.43 -9.81
C ILE A 71 -2.21 5.91 -9.49
N SER A 72 -2.83 6.40 -8.42
CA SER A 72 -2.67 7.78 -7.95
C SER A 72 -2.26 7.81 -6.48
N ILE A 73 -1.06 8.33 -6.21
CA ILE A 73 -0.52 8.48 -4.86
C ILE A 73 -0.21 9.95 -4.58
N PRO A 74 -0.37 10.44 -3.35
CA PRO A 74 -0.05 11.83 -3.03
C PRO A 74 1.46 12.07 -3.08
N LYS A 75 1.90 13.22 -3.60
CA LYS A 75 3.32 13.62 -3.53
C LYS A 75 3.79 13.81 -2.09
N ASP A 76 2.90 14.34 -1.25
CA ASP A 76 3.10 14.44 0.18
C ASP A 76 2.90 13.08 0.85
N PHE A 77 3.99 12.49 1.33
CA PHE A 77 3.99 11.17 1.96
C PHE A 77 3.16 11.13 3.25
N THR A 78 2.94 12.26 3.93
CA THR A 78 2.07 12.29 5.13
C THR A 78 0.61 11.98 4.80
N LYS A 79 0.21 12.18 3.54
CA LYS A 79 -1.12 11.85 3.03
C LYS A 79 -1.21 10.41 2.52
N PHE A 80 -0.11 9.66 2.50
CA PHE A 80 -0.07 8.27 2.05
C PHE A 80 -0.77 7.34 3.07
N LYS A 81 -2.03 7.03 2.78
CA LYS A 81 -2.90 6.14 3.56
C LYS A 81 -3.03 4.74 2.95
N SER A 82 -3.62 3.84 3.73
CA SER A 82 -3.89 2.45 3.32
C SER A 82 -4.68 2.33 2.02
N ILE A 83 -5.55 3.29 1.69
CA ILE A 83 -6.30 3.29 0.42
C ILE A 83 -5.36 3.25 -0.80
N HIS A 84 -4.26 3.99 -0.78
CA HIS A 84 -3.27 3.98 -1.87
C HIS A 84 -2.50 2.67 -1.91
N ILE A 85 -2.18 2.08 -0.75
CA ILE A 85 -1.54 0.77 -0.65
C ILE A 85 -2.42 -0.31 -1.29
N TYR A 86 -3.70 -0.34 -0.93
CA TYR A 86 -4.64 -1.31 -1.49
C TYR A 86 -4.89 -1.10 -2.97
N ASP A 87 -4.95 0.14 -3.43
CA ASP A 87 -5.08 0.47 -4.85
C ASP A 87 -3.92 -0.12 -5.69
N ILE A 88 -2.68 0.00 -5.20
CA ILE A 88 -1.49 -0.59 -5.85
C ILE A 88 -1.60 -2.11 -5.91
N VAL A 89 -2.01 -2.76 -4.80
CA VAL A 89 -2.12 -4.22 -4.70
C VAL A 89 -3.20 -4.77 -5.63
N VAL A 90 -4.37 -4.12 -5.69
CA VAL A 90 -5.47 -4.53 -6.56
C VAL A 90 -5.09 -4.42 -8.03
N LYS A 91 -4.34 -3.37 -8.40
CA LYS A 91 -3.89 -3.15 -9.80
C LYS A 91 -2.68 -3.99 -10.20
N ASN A 92 -1.99 -4.60 -9.24
CA ASN A 92 -0.81 -5.44 -9.46
C ASN A 92 -0.93 -6.75 -8.66
N PRO A 93 -1.95 -7.58 -8.97
CA PRO A 93 -2.17 -8.82 -8.24
C PRO A 93 -0.94 -9.71 -8.34
N ASN A 94 -0.63 -10.45 -7.27
CA ASN A 94 0.54 -11.34 -7.13
C ASN A 94 1.92 -10.66 -7.17
N MET A 95 1.99 -9.36 -7.44
CA MET A 95 3.25 -8.60 -7.41
C MET A 95 3.47 -7.90 -6.06
N PHE A 96 2.39 -7.48 -5.41
CA PHE A 96 2.44 -6.84 -4.10
C PHE A 96 1.53 -7.50 -3.08
N ARG A 97 1.90 -7.38 -1.81
CA ARG A 97 1.05 -7.72 -0.67
C ARG A 97 1.12 -6.64 0.40
N VAL A 98 0.10 -6.62 1.25
CA VAL A 98 0.06 -5.77 2.43
C VAL A 98 0.35 -6.60 3.67
N ILE A 99 1.27 -6.13 4.51
CA ILE A 99 1.49 -6.69 5.84
C ILE A 99 1.16 -5.63 6.90
N ASP A 100 0.83 -6.11 8.08
CA ASP A 100 0.72 -5.27 9.27
C ASP A 100 2.12 -4.86 9.76
N LYS A 101 2.28 -3.58 10.13
CA LYS A 101 3.51 -3.03 10.72
C LYS A 101 3.57 -3.28 12.22
#